data_AF-A0A524JN63-F1
#
_entry.id   AF-A0A524JN63-F1
#
_cell.length_a   1.000
_cell.length_b   1.000
_cell.length_c   1.000
_cell.angle_alpha   90.00
_cell.angle_beta   90.00
_cell.angle_gamma   90.00
#
_symmetry.space_group_name_H-M   'P 1'
#
loop_
_entity.id
_entity.type
_entity.pdbx_description
1 polymer ?
#
loop_
_entity_poly.entity_id
_entity_poly.type
_entity_poly.pdbx_seq_one_letter_code
_entity_poly.pdbx_strand_id
1 'polypeptide(L)'
;PLIIKVASIPRERIQVYFIDNDEYFKRKSTFTDEQGNLFPDNDQRAIFFAKGVVETVKKLNWKPDIIHVHGWLASLLPVYLRKYYADEPLFADSKIVTSVYKKSFEGELEKGMIKKITFDGIPEESITCLSEPNYNNLLKVAVDFSDAVILAAEDVPEDLTKHIANLQIPVLPYVPLQEFEEAYTNFYIKEVLK
;
A
#
# COMPACT_ATOMS: atom_id res chain seq x y z
N PRO A 1 -6.54 -19.30 -5.69
CA PRO A 1 -6.30 -18.77 -7.05
C PRO A 1 -6.72 -17.30 -7.12
N LEU A 2 -6.04 -16.46 -7.88
CA LEU A 2 -6.41 -15.04 -8.05
C LEU A 2 -7.70 -14.93 -8.87
N ILE A 3 -8.75 -14.39 -8.26
CA ILE A 3 -10.02 -14.06 -8.92
C ILE A 3 -10.12 -12.54 -9.03
N ILE A 4 -10.50 -12.04 -10.20
CA ILE A 4 -10.68 -10.60 -10.44
C ILE A 4 -12.15 -10.37 -10.77
N LYS A 5 -12.85 -9.61 -9.92
CA LYS A 5 -14.22 -9.13 -10.21
C LYS A 5 -14.15 -7.68 -10.65
N VAL A 6 -15.07 -7.28 -11.53
CA VAL A 6 -15.03 -5.97 -12.19
C VAL A 6 -16.36 -5.25 -11.98
N ALA A 7 -16.29 -3.97 -11.61
CA ALA A 7 -17.44 -3.06 -11.59
C ALA A 7 -17.04 -1.71 -12.17
N SER A 8 -17.99 -0.97 -12.75
CA SER A 8 -17.76 0.37 -13.29
C SER A 8 -18.69 1.37 -12.61
N ILE A 9 -18.20 2.58 -12.35
CA ILE A 9 -19.00 3.73 -11.93
C ILE A 9 -19.11 4.67 -13.15
N PRO A 10 -20.18 4.58 -13.97
CA PRO A 10 -20.17 5.17 -15.31
C PRO A 10 -20.08 6.69 -15.32
N ARG A 11 -20.68 7.36 -14.33
CA ARG A 11 -20.66 8.83 -14.22
C ARG A 11 -19.27 9.38 -13.97
N GLU A 12 -18.49 8.68 -13.15
CA GLU A 12 -17.14 9.08 -12.75
C GLU A 12 -16.05 8.52 -13.69
N ARG A 13 -16.43 7.69 -14.67
CA ARG A 13 -15.50 6.94 -15.54
C ARG A 13 -14.47 6.13 -14.75
N ILE A 14 -14.84 5.67 -13.56
CA ILE A 14 -13.97 4.87 -12.68
C ILE A 14 -14.22 3.39 -12.93
N GLN A 15 -13.14 2.65 -13.17
CA GLN A 15 -13.14 1.20 -13.21
C GLN A 15 -12.66 0.65 -11.87
N VAL A 16 -13.47 -0.22 -11.26
CA VAL A 16 -13.18 -0.85 -9.97
C VAL A 16 -12.88 -2.32 -10.19
N TYR A 17 -11.73 -2.76 -9.69
CA TYR A 17 -11.29 -4.15 -9.70
C TYR A 17 -11.22 -4.67 -8.28
N PHE A 18 -11.86 -5.80 -8.02
CA PHE A 18 -11.80 -6.49 -6.73
C PHE A 18 -10.86 -7.68 -6.85
N ILE A 19 -9.83 -7.68 -6.01
CA ILE A 19 -8.95 -8.82 -5.79
C ILE A 19 -9.66 -9.79 -4.85
N ASP A 20 -10.02 -10.96 -5.36
CA ASP A 20 -10.80 -11.95 -4.63
C ASP A 20 -10.06 -13.30 -4.53
N ASN A 21 -10.35 -14.01 -3.44
CA ASN A 21 -9.81 -15.31 -3.09
C ASN A 21 -10.66 -15.91 -1.97
N ASP A 22 -11.17 -17.13 -2.19
CA ASP A 22 -12.07 -17.81 -1.26
C ASP A 22 -11.44 -18.08 0.12
N GLU A 23 -10.13 -18.26 0.22
CA GLU A 23 -9.41 -18.52 1.47
C GLU A 23 -9.21 -17.22 2.27
N TYR A 24 -8.81 -16.16 1.57
CA TYR A 24 -8.39 -14.90 2.20
C TYR A 24 -9.52 -13.89 2.44
N PHE A 25 -10.55 -13.87 1.58
CA PHE A 25 -11.54 -12.78 1.58
C PHE A 25 -12.99 -13.23 1.76
N LYS A 26 -13.27 -14.55 1.74
CA LYS A 26 -14.63 -15.08 1.98
C LYS A 26 -14.97 -15.13 3.48
N ARG A 27 -15.09 -13.96 4.10
CA ARG A 27 -15.46 -13.80 5.51
C ARG A 27 -16.25 -12.51 5.74
N LYS A 28 -16.95 -12.42 6.86
CA LYS A 28 -17.80 -11.25 7.21
C LYS A 28 -17.00 -10.04 7.67
N SER A 29 -15.94 -10.26 8.45
CA SER A 29 -15.13 -9.18 9.04
C SER A 29 -13.88 -8.91 8.21
N THR A 30 -13.43 -7.66 8.20
CA THR A 30 -12.33 -7.23 7.31
C THR A 30 -10.95 -7.56 7.86
N PHE A 31 -10.62 -7.20 9.11
CA PHE A 31 -9.25 -7.32 9.64
C PHE A 31 -9.18 -7.98 11.02
N THR A 32 -10.24 -7.83 11.79
CA THR A 32 -10.35 -8.36 13.14
C THR A 32 -11.56 -9.28 13.28
N ASP A 33 -11.51 -10.17 14.26
CA ASP A 33 -12.69 -10.88 14.74
C ASP A 33 -13.68 -9.93 15.45
N GLU A 34 -14.78 -10.48 15.96
CA GLU A 34 -15.83 -9.74 16.69
C GLU A 34 -15.33 -9.18 18.03
N GLN A 35 -14.20 -9.68 18.55
CA GLN A 35 -13.56 -9.25 19.77
C GLN A 35 -12.47 -8.19 19.53
N GLY A 36 -12.20 -7.85 18.27
CA GLY A 36 -11.19 -6.87 17.89
C GLY A 36 -9.77 -7.44 17.73
N ASN A 37 -9.58 -8.77 17.79
CA ASN A 37 -8.27 -9.38 17.56
C ASN A 37 -7.98 -9.47 16.07
N LEU A 38 -6.76 -9.13 15.67
CA LEU A 38 -6.32 -9.27 14.28
C LEU A 38 -6.37 -10.73 13.82
N PHE A 39 -6.82 -10.95 12.59
CA PHE A 39 -6.75 -12.28 12.00
C PHE A 39 -5.29 -12.70 11.77
N PRO A 40 -4.94 -13.97 12.07
CA PRO A 40 -3.56 -14.46 12.01
C PRO A 40 -3.01 -14.57 10.58
N ASP A 41 -3.87 -14.48 9.56
CA ASP A 41 -3.52 -14.53 8.15
C ASP A 41 -3.45 -13.15 7.48
N ASN A 42 -3.62 -12.06 8.22
CA ASN A 42 -3.60 -10.70 7.68
C ASN A 42 -2.29 -10.37 6.94
N ASP A 43 -1.17 -10.96 7.36
CA ASP A 43 0.11 -10.83 6.66
C ASP A 43 0.07 -11.46 5.26
N GLN A 44 -0.48 -12.67 5.15
CA GLN A 44 -0.64 -13.38 3.89
C GLN A 44 -1.62 -12.65 2.98
N ARG A 45 -2.68 -12.09 3.57
CA ARG A 45 -3.68 -11.29 2.85
C ARG A 45 -3.06 -10.01 2.27
N ALA A 46 -2.19 -9.32 3.01
CA ALA A 46 -1.47 -8.15 2.51
C ALA A 46 -0.53 -8.51 1.35
N ILE A 47 0.24 -9.61 1.49
CA ILE A 47 1.13 -10.11 0.43
C ILE A 47 0.33 -10.52 -0.82
N PHE A 48 -0.74 -11.29 -0.63
CA PHE A 48 -1.61 -11.73 -1.71
C PHE A 48 -2.27 -10.55 -2.43
N PHE A 49 -2.75 -9.56 -1.67
CA PHE A 49 -3.35 -8.35 -2.24
C PHE A 49 -2.33 -7.58 -3.08
N ALA A 50 -1.12 -7.32 -2.56
CA ALA A 50 -0.07 -6.63 -3.29
C ALA A 50 0.26 -7.33 -4.63
N LYS A 51 0.51 -8.65 -4.60
CA LYS A 51 0.79 -9.42 -5.82
C LYS A 51 -0.42 -9.45 -6.76
N GLY A 52 -1.62 -9.61 -6.22
CA GLY A 52 -2.86 -9.64 -6.99
C GLY A 52 -3.16 -8.35 -7.75
N VAL A 53 -2.88 -7.19 -7.14
CA VAL A 53 -3.00 -5.88 -7.82
C VAL A 53 -2.04 -5.79 -9.00
N VAL A 54 -0.76 -6.09 -8.79
CA VAL A 54 0.26 -6.00 -9.85
C VAL A 54 -0.06 -6.95 -11.02
N GLU A 55 -0.40 -8.20 -10.72
CA GLU A 55 -0.78 -9.20 -11.73
C GLU A 55 -2.08 -8.83 -12.47
N THR A 56 -2.99 -8.12 -11.81
CA THR A 56 -4.20 -7.60 -12.47
C THR A 56 -3.86 -6.51 -13.47
N VAL A 57 -3.05 -5.52 -13.08
CA VAL A 57 -2.65 -4.42 -13.97
C VAL A 57 -1.85 -4.94 -15.17
N LYS A 58 -0.97 -5.93 -14.96
CA LYS A 58 -0.26 -6.65 -16.04
C LYS A 58 -1.19 -7.31 -17.03
N LYS A 59 -2.21 -8.03 -16.56
CA LYS A 59 -3.21 -8.68 -17.43
C LYS A 59 -4.02 -7.70 -18.27
N LEU A 60 -4.25 -6.49 -17.73
CA LEU A 60 -4.94 -5.42 -18.44
C LEU A 60 -4.02 -4.73 -19.46
N ASN A 61 -2.71 -4.98 -19.41
CA ASN A 61 -1.69 -4.27 -20.19
C ASN A 61 -1.86 -2.74 -20.10
N TRP A 62 -2.19 -2.26 -18.90
CA TRP A 62 -2.43 -0.85 -18.62
C TRP A 62 -1.24 -0.28 -17.85
N LYS A 63 -0.63 0.78 -18.39
CA LYS A 63 0.51 1.47 -17.80
C LYS A 63 0.03 2.67 -16.98
N PRO A 64 0.06 2.63 -15.64
CA PRO A 64 -0.31 3.77 -14.81
C PRO A 64 0.83 4.79 -14.73
N ASP A 65 0.52 6.08 -14.81
CA ASP A 65 1.47 7.14 -14.49
C ASP A 65 1.72 7.24 -12.97
N ILE A 66 0.64 7.11 -12.18
CA ILE A 66 0.68 7.12 -10.72
C ILE A 66 -0.01 5.88 -10.16
N ILE A 67 0.64 5.25 -9.19
CA ILE A 67 0.10 4.19 -8.34
C ILE A 67 -0.03 4.76 -6.93
N HIS A 68 -1.26 5.02 -6.50
CA HIS A 68 -1.54 5.58 -5.18
C HIS A 68 -1.99 4.49 -4.21
N VAL A 69 -1.17 4.23 -3.20
CA VAL A 69 -1.37 3.23 -2.17
C VAL A 69 -2.07 3.83 -0.95
N HIS A 70 -3.13 3.18 -0.50
CA HIS A 70 -3.93 3.59 0.65
C HIS A 70 -4.02 2.49 1.71
N GLY A 71 -3.64 2.84 2.94
CA GLY A 71 -3.83 2.01 4.13
C GLY A 71 -2.85 0.85 4.26
N TRP A 72 -2.87 0.20 5.42
CA TRP A 72 -1.86 -0.78 5.79
C TRP A 72 -1.95 -2.11 5.02
N LEU A 73 -3.15 -2.53 4.57
CA LEU A 73 -3.29 -3.79 3.83
C LEU A 73 -2.53 -3.76 2.49
N ALA A 74 -2.49 -2.60 1.84
CA ALA A 74 -1.80 -2.39 0.57
C ALA A 74 -0.33 -1.96 0.74
N SER A 75 0.15 -1.79 1.97
CA SER A 75 1.47 -1.22 2.30
C SER A 75 2.67 -1.99 1.74
N LEU A 76 2.49 -3.28 1.41
CA LEU A 76 3.55 -4.08 0.79
C LEU A 76 3.65 -3.86 -0.73
N LEU A 77 2.69 -3.22 -1.37
CA LEU A 77 2.70 -3.01 -2.82
C LEU A 77 3.96 -2.25 -3.31
N PRO A 78 4.40 -1.14 -2.68
CA PRO A 78 5.61 -0.44 -3.09
C PRO A 78 6.87 -1.33 -3.10
N VAL A 79 7.13 -2.07 -2.02
CA VAL A 79 8.32 -2.94 -1.94
C VAL A 79 8.24 -4.09 -2.96
N TYR A 80 7.07 -4.68 -3.17
CA TYR A 80 6.90 -5.71 -4.20
C TYR A 80 7.12 -5.16 -5.60
N LEU A 81 6.60 -3.97 -5.92
CA LEU A 81 6.85 -3.33 -7.21
C LEU A 81 8.34 -3.05 -7.44
N ARG A 82 9.04 -2.51 -6.43
CA ARG A 82 10.45 -2.11 -6.55
C ARG A 82 11.45 -3.26 -6.43
N LYS A 83 11.07 -4.41 -5.85
CA LYS A 83 11.98 -5.55 -5.62
C LYS A 83 11.58 -6.80 -6.38
N TYR A 84 10.34 -7.24 -6.24
CA TYR A 84 9.87 -8.48 -6.85
C TYR A 84 9.51 -8.30 -8.34
N TYR A 85 8.90 -7.17 -8.69
CA TYR A 85 8.51 -6.82 -10.05
C TYR A 85 9.41 -5.74 -10.67
N ALA A 86 10.65 -5.60 -10.18
CA ALA A 86 11.56 -4.53 -10.58
C ALA A 86 11.86 -4.52 -12.09
N ASP A 87 11.90 -5.71 -12.70
CA ASP A 87 12.18 -5.89 -14.13
C ASP A 87 10.92 -5.82 -15.01
N GLU A 88 9.75 -5.50 -14.46
CA GLU A 88 8.50 -5.39 -15.22
C GLU A 88 8.42 -4.03 -15.93
N PRO A 89 8.57 -3.96 -17.27
CA PRO A 89 8.65 -2.70 -17.99
C PRO A 89 7.35 -1.89 -17.93
N LEU A 90 6.22 -2.55 -17.66
CA LEU A 90 4.92 -1.91 -17.52
C LEU A 90 4.92 -0.82 -16.42
N PHE A 91 5.71 -0.99 -15.36
CA PHE A 91 5.75 -0.07 -14.22
C PHE A 91 7.02 0.79 -14.15
N ALA A 92 7.90 0.70 -15.15
CA ALA A 92 9.23 1.34 -15.12
C ALA A 92 9.15 2.86 -14.87
N ASP A 93 8.15 3.51 -15.46
CA ASP A 93 7.93 4.97 -15.33
C ASP A 93 6.85 5.34 -14.30
N SER A 94 6.21 4.36 -13.67
CA SER A 94 5.15 4.61 -12.70
C SER A 94 5.71 5.24 -11.42
N LYS A 95 5.04 6.30 -10.95
CA LYS A 95 5.32 6.92 -9.66
C LYS A 95 4.44 6.33 -8.57
N ILE A 96 5.02 5.98 -7.44
CA ILE A 96 4.33 5.38 -6.31
C ILE A 96 4.10 6.46 -5.25
N VAL A 97 2.84 6.70 -4.91
CA VAL A 97 2.45 7.62 -3.83
C VAL A 97 1.84 6.80 -2.71
N THR A 98 2.25 7.00 -1.47
CA THR A 98 1.64 6.34 -0.31
C THR A 98 0.95 7.35 0.60
N SER A 99 -0.34 7.15 0.86
CA SER A 99 -1.06 7.89 1.90
C SER A 99 -0.96 7.17 3.24
N VAL A 100 -0.50 7.90 4.25
CA VAL A 100 -0.43 7.42 5.64
C VAL A 100 -1.56 8.04 6.47
N TYR A 101 -2.17 7.25 7.34
CA TYR A 101 -3.32 7.65 8.15
C TYR A 101 -2.99 7.54 9.63
N LYS A 102 -3.94 7.97 10.47
CA LYS A 102 -3.96 7.62 11.88
C LYS A 102 -3.86 6.10 12.08
N LYS A 103 -3.22 5.70 13.17
CA LYS A 103 -3.02 4.30 13.50
C LYS A 103 -4.36 3.56 13.53
N SER A 104 -4.46 2.48 12.76
CA SER A 104 -5.73 1.76 12.58
C SER A 104 -5.80 0.41 13.29
N PHE A 105 -4.70 -0.07 13.86
CA PHE A 105 -4.69 -1.30 14.67
C PHE A 105 -3.58 -1.26 15.73
N GLU A 106 -3.79 -2.02 16.81
CA GLU A 106 -2.81 -2.27 17.86
C GLU A 106 -2.21 -3.68 17.73
N GLY A 107 -1.01 -3.87 18.29
CA GLY A 107 -0.28 -5.12 18.18
C GLY A 107 0.46 -5.28 16.85
N GLU A 108 0.65 -6.53 16.46
CA GLU A 108 1.51 -6.95 15.35
C GLU A 108 0.79 -7.97 14.47
N LEU A 109 1.14 -8.00 13.18
CA LEU A 109 0.83 -9.13 12.31
C LEU A 109 1.72 -10.34 12.65
N GLU A 110 1.58 -11.43 11.90
CA GLU A 110 2.39 -12.63 12.09
C GLU A 110 3.88 -12.35 11.81
N LYS A 111 4.77 -12.61 12.78
CA LYS A 111 6.21 -12.29 12.71
C LYS A 111 6.94 -13.04 11.59
N GLY A 112 6.50 -14.24 11.25
CA GLY A 112 6.96 -14.98 10.09
C GLY A 112 6.59 -14.34 8.74
N MET A 113 5.90 -13.19 8.70
CA MET A 113 5.73 -12.39 7.48
C MET A 113 7.07 -12.12 6.80
N ILE A 114 8.12 -11.79 7.56
CA ILE A 114 9.44 -11.49 7.01
C ILE A 114 9.98 -12.65 6.17
N LYS A 115 9.80 -13.89 6.63
CA LYS A 115 10.21 -15.11 5.91
C LYS A 115 9.40 -15.34 4.64
N LYS A 116 8.10 -15.00 4.65
CA LYS A 116 7.24 -15.11 3.46
C LYS A 116 7.67 -14.11 2.39
N ILE A 117 8.03 -12.89 2.80
CA ILE A 117 8.50 -11.85 1.89
C ILE A 117 9.90 -12.19 1.34
N THR A 118 10.82 -12.67 2.18
CA THR A 118 12.16 -13.08 1.73
C THR A 118 12.14 -14.34 0.86
N PHE A 119 11.17 -15.24 1.07
CA PHE A 119 10.93 -16.38 0.18
C PHE A 119 10.59 -15.94 -1.26
N ASP A 120 9.91 -14.81 -1.42
CA ASP A 120 9.67 -14.21 -2.75
C ASP A 120 10.93 -13.54 -3.34
N GLY A 121 12.07 -13.54 -2.64
CA GLY A 121 13.34 -12.99 -3.13
C GLY A 121 13.55 -11.51 -2.80
N ILE A 122 12.67 -10.91 -2.00
CA ILE A 122 12.89 -9.55 -1.48
C ILE A 122 13.96 -9.62 -0.38
N PRO A 123 15.07 -8.86 -0.46
CA PRO A 123 16.14 -8.94 0.51
C PRO A 123 15.70 -8.53 1.92
N GLU A 124 16.12 -9.27 2.95
CA GLU A 124 15.71 -9.05 4.34
C GLU A 124 16.11 -7.66 4.85
N GLU A 125 17.28 -7.17 4.42
CA GLU A 125 17.79 -5.83 4.74
C GLU A 125 16.82 -4.70 4.32
N SER A 126 15.99 -4.95 3.30
CA SER A 126 14.99 -4.00 2.81
C SER A 126 13.74 -3.92 3.69
N ILE A 127 13.55 -4.86 4.62
CA ILE A 127 12.32 -5.02 5.41
C ILE A 127 12.58 -5.40 6.87
N THR A 128 13.77 -5.08 7.40
CA THR A 128 14.21 -5.51 8.75
C THR A 128 13.27 -5.06 9.88
N CYS A 129 12.62 -3.91 9.73
CA CYS A 129 11.63 -3.41 10.69
C CYS A 129 10.38 -4.31 10.79
N LEU A 130 10.12 -5.18 9.81
CA LEU A 130 9.04 -6.18 9.86
C LEU A 130 9.36 -7.39 10.74
N SER A 131 10.50 -7.42 11.42
CA SER A 131 10.69 -8.29 12.60
C SER A 131 9.68 -7.98 13.71
N GLU A 132 9.15 -6.75 13.71
CA GLU A 132 7.99 -6.30 14.49
C GLU A 132 6.95 -5.72 13.53
N PRO A 133 6.07 -6.54 12.92
CA PRO A 133 5.16 -6.12 11.86
C PRO A 133 3.93 -5.38 12.42
N ASN A 134 4.15 -4.31 13.17
CA ASN A 134 3.12 -3.39 13.64
C ASN A 134 2.71 -2.38 12.55
N TYR A 135 1.66 -1.58 12.82
CA TYR A 135 1.14 -0.59 11.87
C TYR A 135 2.22 0.36 11.33
N ASN A 136 3.07 0.90 12.21
CA ASN A 136 4.10 1.86 11.82
C ASN A 136 5.14 1.20 10.92
N ASN A 137 5.65 0.03 11.29
CA ASN A 137 6.71 -0.64 10.54
C ASN A 137 6.23 -1.08 9.15
N LEU A 138 4.97 -1.50 9.01
CA LEU A 138 4.37 -1.76 7.70
C LEU A 138 4.37 -0.49 6.81
N LEU A 139 3.96 0.65 7.37
CA LEU A 139 3.94 1.89 6.60
C LEU A 139 5.33 2.48 6.36
N LYS A 140 6.31 2.27 7.27
CA LYS A 140 7.72 2.60 7.02
C LYS A 140 8.24 1.89 5.78
N VAL A 141 8.01 0.57 5.68
CA VAL A 141 8.35 -0.18 4.47
C VAL A 141 7.64 0.39 3.24
N ALA A 142 6.35 0.72 3.32
CA ALA A 142 5.65 1.31 2.18
C ALA A 142 6.30 2.61 1.69
N VAL A 143 6.60 3.54 2.60
CA VAL A 143 7.15 4.84 2.25
C VAL A 143 8.62 4.77 1.81
N ASP A 144 9.40 3.81 2.31
CA ASP A 144 10.79 3.57 1.88
C ASP A 144 10.91 3.21 0.40
N PHE A 145 9.83 2.68 -0.19
CA PHE A 145 9.75 2.31 -1.60
C PHE A 145 8.78 3.17 -2.41
N SER A 146 8.35 4.32 -1.85
CA SER A 146 7.48 5.29 -2.53
C SER A 146 8.26 6.48 -3.07
N ASP A 147 7.78 7.06 -4.16
CA ASP A 147 8.33 8.28 -4.76
C ASP A 147 7.82 9.55 -4.06
N ALA A 148 6.65 9.48 -3.41
CA ALA A 148 6.09 10.57 -2.63
C ALA A 148 5.13 10.06 -1.54
N VAL A 149 4.89 10.90 -0.52
CA VAL A 149 4.03 10.57 0.62
C VAL A 149 2.96 11.64 0.83
N ILE A 150 1.77 11.21 1.26
CA ILE A 150 0.72 12.13 1.71
C ILE A 150 0.32 11.80 3.14
N LEU A 151 0.34 12.80 4.01
CA LEU A 151 -0.20 12.69 5.37
C LEU A 151 -1.73 12.85 5.29
N ALA A 152 -2.46 11.74 5.27
CA ALA A 152 -3.92 11.72 5.04
C ALA A 152 -4.74 11.78 6.35
N ALA A 153 -4.11 12.14 7.47
CA ALA A 153 -4.75 12.41 8.75
C ALA A 153 -3.93 13.45 9.54
N GLU A 154 -4.57 14.18 10.46
CA GLU A 154 -3.89 15.12 11.36
C GLU A 154 -3.03 14.38 12.41
N ASP A 155 -3.46 13.19 12.81
CA ASP A 155 -2.95 12.39 13.92
C ASP A 155 -2.18 11.15 13.43
N VAL A 156 -1.27 11.35 12.46
CA VAL A 156 -0.33 10.31 12.03
C VAL A 156 0.69 10.04 13.15
N PRO A 157 1.03 8.77 13.46
CA PRO A 157 1.99 8.43 14.50
C PRO A 157 3.32 9.19 14.38
N GLU A 158 3.77 9.80 15.48
CA GLU A 158 4.97 10.66 15.48
C GLU A 158 6.23 9.94 14.97
N ASP A 159 6.40 8.67 15.34
CA ASP A 159 7.49 7.81 14.88
C ASP A 159 7.47 7.63 13.34
N LEU A 160 6.29 7.47 12.74
CA LEU A 160 6.15 7.36 11.29
C LEU A 160 6.42 8.72 10.62
N THR A 161 5.92 9.83 11.18
CA THR A 161 6.18 11.17 10.65
C THR A 161 7.65 11.54 10.69
N LYS A 162 8.37 11.20 11.77
CA LYS A 162 9.83 11.37 11.88
C LYS A 162 10.58 10.56 10.83
N HIS A 163 10.16 9.33 10.59
CA HIS A 163 10.74 8.49 9.55
C HIS A 163 10.57 9.12 8.16
N ILE A 164 9.34 9.53 7.81
CA ILE A 164 9.02 10.17 6.53
C ILE A 164 9.86 11.44 6.31
N ALA A 165 10.04 12.26 7.34
CA ALA A 165 10.83 13.49 7.25
C ALA A 165 12.31 13.25 6.86
N ASN A 166 12.83 12.02 7.05
CA ASN A 166 14.20 11.66 6.71
C ASN A 166 14.39 11.16 5.27
N LEU A 167 13.30 10.88 4.53
CA LEU A 167 13.38 10.19 3.23
C LEU A 167 13.74 11.09 2.04
N GLN A 168 13.81 12.42 2.22
CA GLN A 168 14.10 13.39 1.14
C GLN A 168 13.22 13.23 -0.11
N ILE A 169 11.99 12.77 0.04
CA ILE A 169 10.98 12.67 -1.02
C ILE A 169 9.89 13.74 -0.83
N PRO A 170 9.13 14.11 -1.88
CA PRO A 170 7.98 15.00 -1.75
C PRO A 170 6.97 14.49 -0.72
N VAL A 171 6.52 15.39 0.15
CA VAL A 171 5.49 15.11 1.15
C VAL A 171 4.39 16.17 1.06
N LEU A 172 3.14 15.73 0.87
CA LEU A 172 1.98 16.58 1.04
C LEU A 172 1.50 16.51 2.50
N PRO A 173 1.53 17.61 3.26
CA PRO A 173 0.93 17.63 4.60
C PRO A 173 -0.58 17.42 4.53
N TYR A 174 -1.19 17.13 5.69
CA TYR A 174 -2.63 16.99 5.79
C TYR A 174 -3.35 18.25 5.29
N VAL A 175 -4.40 18.02 4.51
CA VAL A 175 -5.31 19.05 4.00
C VAL A 175 -6.76 18.66 4.32
N PRO A 176 -7.61 19.62 4.72
CA PRO A 176 -9.03 19.36 4.93
C PRO A 176 -9.73 18.88 3.65
N LEU A 177 -10.87 18.19 3.83
CA LEU A 177 -11.65 17.62 2.73
C LEU A 177 -12.05 18.66 1.66
N GLN A 178 -12.28 19.91 2.07
CA GLN A 178 -12.68 20.99 1.17
C GLN A 178 -11.55 21.42 0.21
N GLU A 179 -10.29 21.22 0.60
CA GLU A 179 -9.10 21.64 -0.16
C GLU A 179 -8.39 20.45 -0.82
N PHE A 180 -8.78 19.22 -0.45
CA PHE A 180 -8.16 17.97 -0.87
C PHE A 180 -8.00 17.85 -2.38
N GLU A 181 -9.04 18.13 -3.15
CA GLU A 181 -9.05 17.89 -4.62
C GLU A 181 -7.97 18.73 -5.31
N GLU A 182 -7.93 20.02 -5.02
CA GLU A 182 -6.94 20.94 -5.59
C GLU A 182 -5.53 20.62 -5.08
N ALA A 183 -5.38 20.35 -3.79
CA ALA A 183 -4.08 20.05 -3.19
C ALA A 183 -3.45 18.77 -3.76
N TYR A 184 -4.23 17.69 -3.88
CA TYR A 184 -3.76 16.41 -4.40
C TYR A 184 -3.43 16.52 -5.89
N THR A 185 -4.31 17.15 -6.67
CA THR A 185 -4.08 17.38 -8.11
C THR A 185 -2.79 18.18 -8.34
N ASN A 186 -2.61 19.27 -7.59
CA ASN A 186 -1.39 20.06 -7.67
C ASN A 186 -0.16 19.25 -7.25
N PHE A 187 -0.24 18.46 -6.19
CA PHE A 187 0.87 17.63 -5.73
C PHE A 187 1.27 16.58 -6.76
N TYR A 188 0.31 15.89 -7.37
CA TYR A 188 0.60 14.91 -8.42
C TYR A 188 1.28 15.55 -9.63
N ILE A 189 0.71 16.64 -10.15
CA ILE A 189 1.20 17.28 -11.38
C ILE A 189 2.53 17.99 -11.13
N LYS A 190 2.65 18.69 -10.00
CA LYS A 190 3.79 19.58 -9.75
C LYS A 190 4.89 18.92 -8.96
N GLU A 191 4.70 17.84 -8.22
CA GLU A 191 5.77 17.25 -7.41
C GLU A 191 6.05 15.79 -7.75
N VAL A 192 5.03 15.01 -8.12
CA VAL A 192 5.19 13.57 -8.39
C VAL A 192 5.59 13.28 -9.84
N LEU A 193 4.91 13.89 -10.81
CA LEU A 193 5.11 13.66 -12.26
C LEU A 193 6.14 14.60 -12.92
N LYS A 194 6.98 15.26 -12.12
CA LYS A 194 8.08 16.10 -12.63
C LYS A 194 9.16 15.29 -13.34
#